data_AF-A0A919HQD0-F1
#
_entry.id   AF-A0A919HQD0-F1
#
_cell.length_a   1.000
_cell.length_b   1.000
_cell.length_c   1.000
_cell.angle_alpha   90.00
_cell.angle_beta   90.00
_cell.angle_gamma   90.00
#
_symmetry.space_group_name_H-M   'P 1'
#
loop_
_entity.id
_entity.type
_entity.pdbx_description
1 polymer ?
#
loop_
_entity_poly.entity_id
_entity_poly.type
_entity_poly.pdbx_seq_one_letter_code
_entity_poly.pdbx_strand_id
1 'polypeptide(L)'
;MKALADAGYPQAVIPPQERPNVPLLRQLGFSGSDEQVVARVAQQEPDLLSAVSSASAMWVANAATVCPSADSLDGSVHLTVANLQDKFHRASEAPTTEALLQAIFPDRTRFAIHPALPASARFGDEGAANHNRLGGEYGAPGVQLFVYGRRRGARRRRVAIRRGKPLRPAGR
;
A
#
# COMPACT_ATOMS: atom_id res chain seq x y z
N MET A 1 -11.80 10.57 -12.78
CA MET A 1 -10.57 10.77 -13.58
C MET A 1 -10.85 11.66 -14.79
N LYS A 2 -11.56 11.20 -15.84
CA LYS A 2 -11.76 11.97 -17.09
C LYS A 2 -12.36 13.38 -16.90
N ALA A 3 -13.42 13.52 -16.10
CA ALA A 3 -14.04 14.83 -15.85
C ALA A 3 -13.09 15.87 -15.23
N LEU A 4 -12.18 15.47 -14.33
CA LEU A 4 -11.19 16.38 -13.74
C LEU A 4 -10.09 16.75 -14.74
N ALA A 5 -9.65 15.77 -15.54
CA ALA A 5 -8.70 16.01 -16.62
C ALA A 5 -9.26 17.02 -17.64
N ASP A 6 -10.54 16.85 -18.02
CA ASP A 6 -11.24 17.75 -18.96
C ASP A 6 -11.43 19.16 -18.40
N ALA A 7 -11.52 19.28 -17.07
CA ALA A 7 -11.57 20.56 -16.37
C ALA A 7 -10.18 21.21 -16.19
N GLY A 8 -9.10 20.58 -16.68
CA GLY A 8 -7.74 21.13 -16.65
C GLY A 8 -6.89 20.73 -15.44
N TYR A 9 -7.37 19.81 -14.58
CA TYR A 9 -6.57 19.27 -13.48
C TYR A 9 -5.69 18.11 -13.98
N PRO A 10 -4.35 18.16 -13.80
CA PRO A 10 -3.48 17.05 -14.19
C PRO A 10 -3.90 15.72 -13.57
N GLN A 11 -4.13 14.71 -14.40
CA GLN A 11 -4.63 13.40 -13.99
C GLN A 11 -3.76 12.30 -14.61
N ALA A 12 -3.51 11.26 -13.82
CA ALA A 12 -2.83 10.03 -14.24
C ALA A 12 -3.59 8.79 -13.73
N VAL A 13 -3.11 7.60 -14.11
CA VAL A 13 -3.64 6.31 -13.66
C VAL A 13 -2.51 5.41 -13.15
N ILE A 14 -2.80 4.63 -12.12
CA ILE A 14 -1.99 3.49 -11.66
C ILE A 14 -2.82 2.23 -11.94
N PRO A 15 -2.28 1.21 -12.60
CA PRO A 15 -3.04 0.01 -12.95
C PRO A 15 -3.39 -0.83 -11.70
N PRO A 16 -4.41 -1.70 -11.78
CA PRO A 16 -4.69 -2.66 -10.73
C PRO A 16 -3.56 -3.69 -10.58
N GLN A 17 -3.58 -4.44 -9.47
CA GLN A 17 -2.65 -5.54 -9.22
C GLN A 17 -3.24 -6.89 -9.62
N GLU A 18 -2.37 -7.89 -9.83
CA GLU A 18 -2.77 -9.28 -10.07
C GLU A 18 -3.66 -9.81 -8.93
N ARG A 19 -4.85 -10.29 -9.27
CA ARG A 19 -5.80 -10.92 -8.34
C ARG A 19 -6.52 -12.08 -9.04
N PRO A 20 -6.72 -13.23 -8.37
CA PRO A 20 -6.23 -13.59 -7.03
C PRO A 20 -4.71 -13.66 -6.94
N ASN A 21 -4.12 -13.25 -5.81
CA ASN A 21 -2.67 -13.31 -5.59
C ASN A 21 -2.24 -14.76 -5.27
N VAL A 22 -2.08 -15.57 -6.32
CA VAL A 22 -1.67 -16.97 -6.21
C VAL A 22 -0.27 -17.13 -5.60
N PRO A 23 0.74 -16.27 -5.91
CA PRO A 23 2.04 -16.35 -5.24
C PRO A 23 1.95 -16.29 -3.70
N LEU A 24 1.08 -15.44 -3.14
CA LEU A 24 0.86 -15.37 -1.70
C LEU A 24 0.21 -16.65 -1.14
N LEU A 25 -0.74 -17.25 -1.86
CA LEU A 25 -1.31 -18.55 -1.46
C LEU A 25 -0.23 -19.64 -1.41
N ARG A 26 0.73 -19.63 -2.35
CA ARG A 26 1.86 -20.57 -2.33
C ARG A 26 2.76 -20.36 -1.11
N GLN A 27 3.02 -19.11 -0.72
CA GLN A 27 3.77 -18.80 0.50
C GLN A 27 3.07 -19.31 1.77
N LEU A 28 1.73 -19.39 1.77
CA LEU A 28 0.93 -19.92 2.86
C LEU A 28 0.82 -21.47 2.85
N GLY A 29 1.48 -22.14 1.89
CA GLY A 29 1.59 -23.59 1.85
C GLY A 29 0.69 -24.29 0.83
N PHE A 30 -0.08 -23.57 0.01
CA PHE A 30 -0.86 -24.17 -1.06
C PHE A 30 0.04 -24.51 -2.28
N SER A 31 -0.15 -25.69 -2.87
CA SER A 31 0.67 -26.19 -3.98
C SER A 31 -0.18 -26.85 -5.07
N GLY A 32 0.37 -26.95 -6.29
CA GLY A 32 -0.33 -27.40 -7.51
C GLY A 32 -0.27 -26.36 -8.63
N SER A 33 -1.06 -26.53 -9.70
CA SER A 33 -1.30 -25.46 -10.68
C SER A 33 -2.07 -24.29 -10.05
N ASP A 34 -2.13 -23.14 -10.72
CA ASP A 34 -2.84 -21.97 -10.20
C ASP A 34 -4.33 -22.28 -9.99
N GLU A 35 -4.95 -23.02 -10.92
CA GLU A 35 -6.35 -23.45 -10.83
C GLU A 35 -6.56 -24.39 -9.64
N GLN A 36 -5.64 -25.34 -9.42
CA GLN A 36 -5.70 -26.27 -8.30
C GLN A 36 -5.54 -25.55 -6.95
N VAL A 37 -4.64 -24.57 -6.88
CA VAL A 37 -4.44 -23.73 -5.69
C VAL A 37 -5.71 -22.95 -5.39
N VAL A 38 -6.25 -22.22 -6.37
CA VAL A 38 -7.48 -21.42 -6.19
C VAL A 38 -8.67 -22.30 -5.80
N ALA A 39 -8.89 -23.43 -6.49
CA ALA A 39 -9.99 -24.35 -6.19
C ALA A 39 -9.88 -24.94 -4.77
N ARG A 40 -8.66 -25.29 -4.34
CA ARG A 40 -8.43 -25.81 -2.98
C ARG A 40 -8.72 -24.75 -1.91
N VAL A 41 -8.23 -23.53 -2.08
CA VAL A 41 -8.47 -22.44 -1.13
C VAL A 41 -9.95 -22.06 -1.09
N ALA A 42 -10.63 -22.04 -2.25
CA ALA A 42 -12.07 -21.77 -2.31
C ALA A 42 -12.90 -22.74 -1.46
N GLN A 43 -12.51 -24.02 -1.41
CA GLN A 43 -13.19 -25.05 -0.63
C GLN A 43 -12.79 -25.05 0.85
N GLN A 44 -11.51 -24.80 1.16
CA GLN A 44 -10.96 -24.96 2.51
C GLN A 44 -11.00 -23.67 3.34
N GLU A 45 -10.70 -22.52 2.73
CA GLU A 45 -10.47 -21.22 3.38
C GLU A 45 -11.02 -20.07 2.51
N PRO A 46 -12.35 -19.99 2.27
CA PRO A 46 -12.95 -18.99 1.35
C PRO A 46 -12.68 -17.53 1.78
N ASP A 47 -12.54 -17.27 3.08
CA ASP A 47 -12.16 -15.95 3.60
C ASP A 47 -10.74 -15.54 3.19
N LEU A 48 -9.82 -16.51 3.13
CA LEU A 48 -8.46 -16.27 2.64
C LEU A 48 -8.47 -15.98 1.13
N LEU A 49 -9.27 -16.73 0.35
CA LEU A 49 -9.44 -16.46 -1.08
C LEU A 49 -9.95 -15.04 -1.32
N SER A 50 -10.94 -14.60 -0.54
CA SER A 50 -11.44 -13.22 -0.58
C SER A 50 -10.33 -12.22 -0.29
N ALA A 51 -9.54 -12.44 0.77
CA ALA A 51 -8.46 -11.55 1.15
C ALA A 51 -7.38 -11.40 0.07
N VAL A 52 -6.98 -12.49 -0.61
CA VAL A 52 -5.99 -12.43 -1.69
C VAL A 52 -6.57 -11.98 -3.03
N SER A 53 -7.89 -11.79 -3.13
CA SER A 53 -8.59 -11.32 -4.34
C SER A 53 -9.10 -9.88 -4.23
N SER A 54 -8.78 -9.19 -3.13
CA SER A 54 -9.19 -7.81 -2.89
C SER A 54 -8.66 -6.84 -3.95
N ALA A 55 -9.54 -5.97 -4.47
CA ALA A 55 -9.18 -4.85 -5.34
C ALA A 55 -8.68 -3.61 -4.57
N SER A 56 -8.31 -3.74 -3.29
CA SER A 56 -7.94 -2.64 -2.37
C SER A 56 -6.82 -1.74 -2.87
N ALA A 57 -5.95 -2.21 -3.76
CA ALA A 57 -4.92 -1.41 -4.41
C ALA A 57 -5.46 -0.22 -5.23
N MET A 58 -6.76 -0.22 -5.55
CA MET A 58 -7.44 0.94 -6.17
C MET A 58 -7.36 2.21 -5.29
N TRP A 59 -7.21 2.07 -3.98
CA TRP A 59 -7.06 3.18 -3.04
C TRP A 59 -5.61 3.65 -2.96
N VAL A 60 -5.17 4.29 -4.05
CA VAL A 60 -3.78 4.75 -4.24
C VAL A 60 -3.33 5.85 -3.29
N ALA A 61 -4.25 6.48 -2.55
CA ALA A 61 -3.90 7.36 -1.43
C ALA A 61 -3.05 6.63 -0.36
N ASN A 62 -3.12 5.30 -0.31
CA ASN A 62 -2.31 4.49 0.59
C ASN A 62 -1.11 3.82 -0.11
N ALA A 63 -0.87 4.05 -1.40
CA ALA A 63 0.20 3.34 -2.12
C ALA A 63 1.60 3.75 -1.62
N ALA A 64 1.80 5.06 -1.43
CA ALA A 64 3.05 5.65 -1.00
C ALA A 64 2.81 7.02 -0.35
N THR A 65 3.84 7.54 0.32
CA THR A 65 3.92 8.96 0.69
C THR A 65 4.84 9.68 -0.29
N VAL A 66 4.46 10.90 -0.70
CA VAL A 66 5.21 11.70 -1.68
C VAL A 66 5.87 12.90 -1.00
N CYS A 67 7.15 13.11 -1.29
CA CYS A 67 7.89 14.33 -0.98
C CYS A 67 8.24 15.04 -2.31
N PRO A 68 7.64 16.21 -2.60
CA PRO A 68 8.02 17.02 -3.76
C PRO A 68 9.49 17.44 -3.71
N SER A 69 10.11 17.65 -4.88
CA SER A 69 11.49 18.15 -4.99
C SER A 69 11.73 19.48 -4.29
N ALA A 70 10.71 20.34 -4.23
CA ALA A 70 10.77 21.62 -3.51
C ALA A 70 10.99 21.45 -1.99
N ASP A 71 10.71 20.26 -1.45
CA ASP A 71 10.85 19.95 -0.02
C ASP A 71 11.99 18.96 0.27
N SER A 72 12.57 18.33 -0.76
CA SER A 72 13.63 17.35 -0.57
C SER A 72 15.01 18.02 -0.46
N LEU A 73 15.95 17.36 0.22
CA LEU A 73 17.30 17.89 0.42
C LEU A 73 18.14 17.86 -0.86
N ASP A 74 17.82 16.97 -1.80
CA ASP A 74 18.55 16.72 -3.04
C ASP A 74 17.85 17.27 -4.29
N GLY A 75 16.70 17.94 -4.13
CA GLY A 75 15.91 18.46 -5.24
C GLY A 75 15.22 17.40 -6.10
N SER A 76 15.15 16.14 -5.68
CA SER A 76 14.42 15.05 -6.34
C SER A 76 13.03 14.83 -5.73
N VAL A 77 12.12 14.23 -6.49
CA VAL A 77 10.82 13.77 -5.95
C VAL A 77 11.02 12.40 -5.29
N HIS A 78 10.68 12.28 -4.01
CA HIS A 78 10.75 10.99 -3.30
C HIS A 78 9.36 10.37 -3.15
N LEU A 79 9.28 9.06 -3.37
CA LEU A 79 8.10 8.27 -3.09
C LEU A 79 8.51 7.10 -2.20
N THR A 80 7.94 6.99 -1.00
CA THR A 80 8.16 5.85 -0.11
C THR A 80 6.92 4.98 -0.05
N VAL A 81 7.05 3.72 -0.46
CA VAL A 81 5.93 2.76 -0.51
C VAL A 81 5.40 2.50 0.91
N ALA A 82 4.08 2.45 1.09
CA ALA A 82 3.49 2.11 2.38
C ALA A 82 3.43 0.60 2.57
N ASN A 83 3.69 0.10 3.78
CA ASN A 83 3.66 -1.35 4.03
C ASN A 83 2.27 -1.92 4.30
N LEU A 84 1.30 -1.08 4.69
CA LEU A 84 -0.12 -1.46 4.88
C LEU A 84 -0.32 -2.68 5.79
N GLN A 85 0.62 -2.88 6.73
CA GLN A 85 0.74 -4.14 7.48
C GLN A 85 -0.47 -4.43 8.40
N ASP A 86 -1.30 -3.44 8.73
CA ASP A 86 -2.43 -3.63 9.65
C ASP A 86 -3.52 -4.54 9.05
N LYS A 87 -3.67 -4.56 7.72
CA LYS A 87 -4.66 -5.37 7.00
C LYS A 87 -3.98 -6.35 6.07
N PHE A 88 -4.19 -7.64 6.31
CA PHE A 88 -3.57 -8.71 5.54
C PHE A 88 -3.79 -8.59 4.02
N HIS A 89 -5.02 -8.32 3.57
CA HIS A 89 -5.35 -8.16 2.15
C HIS A 89 -4.65 -6.97 1.48
N ARG A 90 -4.12 -6.03 2.27
CA ARG A 90 -3.37 -4.87 1.80
C ARG A 90 -1.86 -5.00 1.98
N ALA A 91 -1.41 -5.73 2.98
CA ALA A 91 0.01 -5.90 3.29
C ALA A 91 0.80 -6.51 2.12
N SER A 92 0.15 -7.31 1.26
CA SER A 92 0.75 -7.87 0.05
C SER A 92 0.84 -6.90 -1.13
N GLU A 93 0.29 -5.68 -1.02
CA GLU A 93 0.28 -4.70 -2.11
C GLU A 93 1.68 -4.12 -2.37
N ALA A 94 2.50 -3.98 -1.33
CA ALA A 94 3.74 -3.19 -1.36
C ALA A 94 4.74 -3.60 -2.47
N PRO A 95 5.08 -4.89 -2.70
CA PRO A 95 6.05 -5.25 -3.74
C PRO A 95 5.59 -4.87 -5.15
N THR A 96 4.31 -5.12 -5.47
CA THR A 96 3.75 -4.75 -6.77
C THR A 96 3.62 -3.23 -6.90
N THR A 97 3.22 -2.53 -5.83
CA THR A 97 3.17 -1.06 -5.82
C THR A 97 4.54 -0.46 -6.09
N GLU A 98 5.60 -0.98 -5.47
CA GLU A 98 6.98 -0.53 -5.71
C GLU A 98 7.36 -0.68 -7.19
N ALA A 99 7.14 -1.87 -7.76
CA ALA A 99 7.44 -2.14 -9.17
C ALA A 99 6.64 -1.20 -10.12
N LEU A 100 5.36 -0.96 -9.83
CA LEU A 100 4.53 -0.03 -10.60
C LEU A 100 5.05 1.41 -10.52
N LEU A 101 5.41 1.90 -9.33
CA LEU A 101 5.95 3.25 -9.17
C LEU A 101 7.30 3.41 -9.86
N GLN A 102 8.16 2.38 -9.82
CA GLN A 102 9.42 2.38 -10.55
C GLN A 102 9.20 2.40 -12.09
N ALA A 103 8.16 1.72 -12.58
CA ALA A 103 7.81 1.74 -14.00
C ALA A 103 7.18 3.07 -14.45
N ILE A 104 6.35 3.70 -13.61
CA ILE A 104 5.68 4.98 -13.90
C ILE A 104 6.68 6.15 -13.79
N PHE A 105 7.62 6.09 -12.86
CA PHE A 105 8.64 7.11 -12.59
C PHE A 105 10.06 6.57 -12.82
N PRO A 106 10.45 6.26 -14.08
CA PRO A 106 11.69 5.56 -14.38
C PRO A 106 12.94 6.44 -14.28
N ASP A 107 12.80 7.76 -14.42
CA ASP A 107 13.93 8.71 -14.43
C ASP A 107 14.52 8.89 -13.03
N ARG A 108 15.61 8.18 -12.76
CA ARG A 108 16.29 8.18 -11.46
C ARG A 108 17.02 9.48 -11.14
N THR A 109 17.16 10.40 -12.11
CA THR A 109 17.71 11.74 -11.85
C THR A 109 16.67 12.69 -11.28
N ARG A 110 15.39 12.32 -11.37
CA ARG A 110 14.25 13.13 -10.89
C ARG A 110 13.44 12.44 -9.80
N PHE A 111 13.44 11.10 -9.77
CA PHE A 111 12.60 10.31 -8.89
C PHE A 111 13.40 9.29 -8.08
N ALA A 112 13.25 9.35 -6.76
CA ALA A 112 13.76 8.35 -5.84
C ALA A 112 12.59 7.53 -5.25
N ILE A 113 12.48 6.26 -5.67
CA ILE A 113 11.47 5.33 -5.16
C ILE A 113 12.10 4.50 -4.05
N HIS A 114 11.54 4.59 -2.84
CA HIS A 114 12.02 3.90 -1.65
C HIS A 114 11.12 2.71 -1.33
N PRO A 115 11.70 1.56 -0.94
CA PRO A 115 10.93 0.39 -0.54
C PRO A 115 10.11 0.69 0.72
N ALA A 116 9.12 -0.17 0.96
CA ALA A 116 8.29 -0.05 2.15
C ALA A 116 9.09 -0.33 3.43
N LEU A 117 8.68 0.33 4.53
CA LEU A 117 9.22 0.04 5.86
C LEU A 117 8.96 -1.43 6.26
N PRO A 118 9.79 -2.03 7.13
CA PRO A 118 9.61 -3.42 7.56
C PRO A 118 8.19 -3.72 8.03
N ALA A 119 7.57 -4.77 7.47
CA ALA A 119 6.18 -5.15 7.74
C ALA A 119 5.99 -5.64 9.19
N SER A 120 5.82 -4.69 10.11
CA SER A 120 5.60 -4.95 11.52
C SER A 120 4.69 -3.89 12.12
N ALA A 121 3.96 -4.25 13.17
CA ALA A 121 3.09 -3.32 13.89
C ALA A 121 3.81 -2.09 14.46
N ARG A 122 5.15 -2.15 14.60
CA ARG A 122 5.97 -1.03 15.06
C ARG A 122 6.17 0.03 13.97
N PHE A 123 6.21 -0.39 12.71
CA PHE A 123 6.47 0.47 11.56
C PHE A 123 5.25 0.54 10.63
N GLY A 124 4.04 0.43 11.19
CA GLY A 124 2.81 0.50 10.39
C GLY A 124 2.70 1.85 9.67
N ASP A 125 2.58 1.79 8.35
CA ASP A 125 2.50 2.93 7.45
C ASP A 125 1.35 2.74 6.46
N GLU A 126 0.54 3.79 6.31
CA GLU A 126 -0.64 3.83 5.45
C GLU A 126 -0.52 4.90 4.35
N GLY A 127 0.69 5.41 4.13
CA GLY A 127 1.01 6.29 3.01
C GLY A 127 0.38 7.68 3.10
N ALA A 128 0.13 8.28 1.92
CA ALA A 128 -0.36 9.64 1.79
C ALA A 128 -1.74 9.89 2.45
N ALA A 129 -2.53 8.86 2.73
CA ALA A 129 -3.79 9.01 3.47
C ALA A 129 -3.62 9.61 4.87
N ASN A 130 -2.41 9.56 5.43
CA ASN A 130 -2.04 10.17 6.70
C ASN A 130 -1.04 11.33 6.55
N HIS A 131 -0.84 11.83 5.32
CA HIS A 131 0.09 12.91 4.99
C HIS A 131 -0.67 14.11 4.45
N ASN A 132 -0.21 15.31 4.82
CA ASN A 132 -0.73 16.57 4.30
C ASN A 132 0.45 17.47 3.95
N ARG A 133 0.24 18.37 3.00
CA ARG A 133 1.20 19.42 2.63
C ARG A 133 0.50 20.77 2.56
N LEU A 134 1.02 21.75 3.29
CA LEU A 134 0.47 23.10 3.39
C LEU A 134 1.52 24.12 2.96
N GLY A 135 1.11 25.18 2.25
CA GLY A 135 2.02 26.20 1.75
C GLY A 135 1.31 27.17 0.81
N GLY A 136 2.10 27.98 0.10
CA GLY A 136 1.62 28.80 -1.02
C GLY A 136 1.55 27.97 -2.30
N GLU A 137 2.24 28.43 -3.34
CA GLU A 137 2.34 27.73 -4.63
C GLU A 137 2.90 26.32 -4.49
N TYR A 138 2.41 25.37 -5.32
CA TYR A 138 2.82 23.96 -5.24
C TYR A 138 4.33 23.74 -5.41
N GLY A 139 4.96 24.55 -6.27
CA GLY A 139 6.41 24.48 -6.54
C GLY A 139 7.29 25.19 -5.51
N ALA A 140 6.71 25.91 -4.55
CA ALA A 140 7.46 26.52 -3.45
C ALA A 140 7.62 25.51 -2.29
N PRO A 141 8.65 25.64 -1.43
CA PRO A 141 8.79 24.83 -0.23
C PRO A 141 7.53 24.88 0.65
N GLY A 142 7.13 23.72 1.16
CA GLY A 142 5.91 23.55 1.96
C GLY A 142 6.18 22.91 3.32
N VAL A 143 5.15 22.94 4.18
CA VAL A 143 5.14 22.24 5.46
C VAL A 143 4.45 20.90 5.28
N GLN A 144 5.15 19.81 5.57
CA GLN A 144 4.60 18.45 5.55
C GLN A 144 4.13 18.03 6.95
N LEU A 145 2.86 17.66 7.06
CA LEU A 145 2.21 17.23 8.29
C LEU A 145 1.89 15.73 8.22
N PHE A 146 2.51 14.96 9.10
CA PHE A 146 2.29 13.52 9.25
C PHE A 146 1.39 13.23 10.44
N VAL A 147 0.28 12.53 10.18
CA VAL A 147 -0.72 12.16 11.19
C VAL A 147 -0.52 10.69 11.57
N TYR A 148 -0.49 10.38 12.88
CA TYR A 148 -0.32 9.02 13.33
C TYR A 148 -1.27 8.67 14.48
N GLY A 149 -1.76 7.42 14.47
CA GLY A 149 -2.75 6.96 15.46
C GLY A 149 -2.18 6.27 16.70
N ARG A 150 -0.87 5.98 16.75
CA ARG A 150 -0.17 5.37 17.90
C ARG A 150 1.26 5.86 17.99
N ARG A 151 1.72 6.10 19.21
CA ARG A 151 3.14 6.28 19.54
C ARG A 151 3.42 5.49 20.82
N ARG A 152 4.58 4.85 20.90
CA ARG A 152 4.99 4.08 22.08
C ARG A 152 4.97 5.02 23.32
N GLY A 153 4.24 4.62 24.37
CA GLY A 153 4.06 5.41 25.59
C GLY A 153 2.81 6.30 25.64
N ALA A 154 2.09 6.50 24.52
CA ALA A 154 0.84 7.26 24.52
C ALA A 154 -0.36 6.33 24.84
N ARG A 155 -1.15 6.66 25.86
CA ARG A 155 -2.40 5.92 26.16
C ARG A 155 -3.40 6.10 25.02
N ARG A 156 -3.82 5.01 24.37
CA ARG A 156 -4.99 5.03 23.49
C ARG A 156 -6.28 4.99 24.32
N ARG A 157 -7.23 5.88 24.00
CA ARG A 157 -8.66 5.58 24.20
C ARG A 157 -9.06 4.61 23.08
N ARG A 158 -9.52 3.39 23.44
CA ARG A 158 -9.85 2.35 22.46
C ARG A 158 -11.08 2.76 21.66
N VAL A 159 -10.98 2.73 20.33
CA VAL A 159 -12.13 2.40 19.48
C VAL A 159 -12.07 0.88 19.29
N ALA A 160 -13.14 0.19 19.69
CA ALA A 160 -13.21 -1.27 19.63
C ALA A 160 -13.27 -1.73 18.17
N ILE A 161 -12.31 -2.57 17.75
CA ILE A 161 -12.37 -3.30 16.48
C ILE A 161 -12.37 -4.78 16.83
N ARG A 162 -13.45 -5.46 16.42
CA ARG A 162 -13.74 -6.89 16.65
C ARG A 162 -12.65 -7.73 15.96
N ARG A 163 -11.89 -8.52 16.72
CA ARG A 163 -10.86 -9.42 16.16
C ARG A 163 -11.52 -10.65 15.51
N GLY A 164 -11.17 -10.94 14.25
CA GLY A 164 -11.48 -12.22 13.59
C GLY A 164 -10.62 -13.37 14.14
N LYS A 165 -11.10 -14.61 13.99
CA LYS A 165 -10.46 -15.84 14.48
C LYS A 165 -9.06 -16.05 13.85
N PRO A 166 -8.10 -16.64 14.59
CA PRO A 166 -6.81 -17.02 14.03
C PRO A 166 -6.96 -18.19 13.04
N LEU A 167 -6.31 -18.09 11.87
CA LEU A 167 -6.12 -19.18 10.92
C LEU A 167 -5.34 -20.32 11.60
N ARG A 168 -5.82 -21.56 11.45
CA ARG A 168 -5.08 -22.75 11.89
C ARG A 168 -3.99 -23.06 10.87
N PRO A 169 -2.77 -23.44 11.29
CA PRO A 169 -1.76 -23.91 10.36
C PRO A 169 -2.28 -25.17 9.65
N ALA A 170 -2.19 -25.18 8.32
CA ALA A 170 -2.48 -26.37 7.52
C ALA A 170 -1.54 -27.49 7.97
N GLY A 171 -2.13 -28.55 8.54
CA GLY A 171 -1.40 -29.75 8.94
C GLY A 171 -0.73 -30.41 7.73
N ARG A 172 0.52 -30.86 7.94
CA ARG A 172 1.11 -31.95 7.16
C ARG A 172 0.63 -33.28 7.70
#